data_AF-A0AAU7SD56-F1
#
_entry.id   AF-A0AAU7SD56-F1
#
_cell.length_a   1.000
_cell.length_b   1.000
_cell.length_c   1.000
_cell.angle_alpha   90.00
_cell.angle_beta   90.00
_cell.angle_gamma   90.00
#
_symmetry.space_group_name_H-M   'P 1'
#
loop_
_entity.id
_entity.type
_entity.pdbx_description
1 polymer ?
#
loop_
_entity_poly.entity_id
_entity_poly.type
_entity_poly.pdbx_seq_one_letter_code
_entity_poly.pdbx_strand_id
1 'polypeptide(L)'
;MQIVIGGEPFRQGDLIVRPAAAWTAGVHALLAVLHRHGFDAAPISAGYDEAWERVTYLPGDTGDLDDRTDMRSEKALQSAASLLRRYHDCSALFAKSLEAGYRWQLPARPPCEIICHGDFAPYNVVLNNGEVTGIIDFEAAHPGSRCWDLAYAVYRWAPLSSSVAAEGLERPADQIRRARIFVDAYGLPAAERARLPDIIVERLEALLSFMEREAERGIERYRRNLQDGHDRIYREDIAYIRKWSAELVTGLTR
;
A
#
# COMPACT_ATOMS: atom_id res chain seq x y z
N MET A 1 -31.68 -13.83 -1.00
CA MET A 1 -30.79 -13.00 -1.84
C MET A 1 -29.37 -13.27 -1.37
N GLN A 2 -28.66 -14.18 -2.03
CA GLN A 2 -27.29 -14.56 -1.66
C GLN A 2 -26.34 -13.47 -2.16
N ILE A 3 -25.75 -12.73 -1.22
CA ILE A 3 -24.56 -11.93 -1.48
C ILE A 3 -23.47 -12.95 -1.84
N VAL A 4 -23.05 -12.99 -3.09
CA VAL A 4 -21.89 -13.78 -3.51
C VAL A 4 -20.67 -13.07 -2.93
N ILE A 5 -20.23 -13.51 -1.75
CA ILE A 5 -18.91 -13.17 -1.22
C ILE A 5 -17.93 -14.17 -1.84
N GLY A 6 -17.04 -13.70 -2.73
CA GLY A 6 -15.83 -14.44 -3.10
C GLY A 6 -15.73 -14.91 -4.54
N GLY A 7 -15.61 -13.96 -5.49
CA GLY A 7 -14.96 -14.23 -6.77
C GLY A 7 -13.59 -13.55 -6.79
N GLU A 8 -12.55 -14.25 -7.24
CA GLU A 8 -11.26 -13.61 -7.50
C GLU A 8 -11.41 -12.59 -8.64
N PRO A 9 -10.68 -11.46 -8.61
CA PRO A 9 -10.64 -10.53 -9.73
C PRO A 9 -10.26 -11.26 -11.02
N PHE A 10 -10.96 -10.96 -12.12
CA PHE A 10 -10.66 -11.55 -13.42
C PHE A 10 -10.62 -10.48 -14.51
N ARG A 11 -9.89 -10.78 -15.57
CA ARG A 11 -9.76 -9.88 -16.72
C ARG A 11 -10.86 -10.16 -17.75
N GLN A 12 -11.52 -9.11 -18.23
CA GLN A 12 -12.47 -9.15 -19.33
C GLN A 12 -12.12 -8.06 -20.35
N GLY A 13 -11.37 -8.44 -21.39
CA GLY A 13 -10.82 -7.49 -22.36
C GLY A 13 -9.83 -6.54 -21.68
N ASP A 14 -10.09 -5.23 -21.79
CA ASP A 14 -9.28 -4.18 -21.17
C ASP A 14 -9.77 -3.78 -19.77
N LEU A 15 -10.65 -4.58 -19.16
CA LEU A 15 -11.18 -4.35 -17.83
C LEU A 15 -10.74 -5.45 -16.86
N ILE A 16 -10.52 -5.05 -15.61
CA ILE A 16 -10.51 -5.93 -14.45
C ILE A 16 -11.88 -5.84 -13.80
N VAL A 17 -12.51 -6.99 -13.60
CA VAL A 17 -13.81 -7.14 -12.97
C VAL A 17 -13.61 -7.83 -11.63
N ARG A 18 -14.17 -7.27 -10.56
CA ARG A 18 -14.08 -7.83 -9.20
C ARG A 18 -15.37 -7.59 -8.42
N PRO A 19 -15.66 -8.39 -7.37
CA PRO A 19 -16.88 -8.21 -6.59
C PRO A 19 -16.96 -6.80 -6.00
N ALA A 20 -18.15 -6.20 -6.05
CA ALA A 20 -18.40 -4.92 -5.39
C ALA A 20 -18.37 -5.09 -3.86
N ALA A 21 -17.88 -4.07 -3.17
CA ALA A 21 -17.74 -4.02 -1.73
C ALA A 21 -18.28 -2.69 -1.17
N ALA A 22 -18.35 -2.61 0.16
CA ALA A 22 -18.89 -1.44 0.84
C ALA A 22 -18.11 -0.13 0.57
N TRP A 23 -16.86 -0.24 0.12
CA TRP A 23 -15.97 0.88 -0.20
C TRP A 23 -15.87 1.18 -1.71
N THR A 24 -16.48 0.37 -2.58
CA THR A 24 -16.40 0.51 -4.04
C THR A 24 -16.76 1.93 -4.51
N ALA A 25 -17.83 2.52 -3.96
CA ALA A 25 -18.22 3.89 -4.30
C ALA A 25 -17.09 4.92 -4.02
N GLY A 26 -16.39 4.78 -2.88
CA GLY A 26 -15.27 5.64 -2.52
C GLY A 26 -14.05 5.41 -3.41
N VAL A 27 -13.73 4.16 -3.74
CA VAL A 27 -12.64 3.81 -4.65
C VAL A 27 -12.89 4.38 -6.04
N HIS A 28 -14.08 4.22 -6.61
CA HIS A 28 -14.42 4.77 -7.92
C HIS A 28 -14.39 6.31 -7.94
N ALA A 29 -14.86 6.95 -6.87
CA ALA A 29 -14.76 8.40 -6.72
C ALA A 29 -13.29 8.86 -6.67
N LEU A 30 -12.44 8.15 -5.92
CA LEU A 30 -11.00 8.42 -5.87
C LEU A 30 -10.36 8.30 -7.26
N LEU A 31 -10.57 7.20 -7.97
CA LEU A 31 -10.01 6.97 -9.31
C LEU A 31 -10.44 8.05 -10.31
N ALA A 32 -11.71 8.46 -10.26
CA ALA A 32 -12.23 9.52 -11.12
C ALA A 32 -11.57 10.87 -10.83
N VAL A 33 -11.36 11.22 -9.55
CA VAL A 33 -10.76 12.50 -9.17
C VAL A 33 -9.24 12.52 -9.43
N LEU A 34 -8.54 11.41 -9.21
CA LEU A 34 -7.11 11.27 -9.57
C LEU A 34 -6.85 11.65 -11.03
N HIS A 35 -7.62 11.05 -11.96
CA HIS A 35 -7.49 11.35 -13.39
C HIS A 35 -7.84 12.80 -13.72
N ARG A 36 -8.89 13.35 -13.10
CA ARG A 36 -9.27 14.77 -13.28
C ARG A 36 -8.17 15.75 -12.84
N HIS A 37 -7.34 15.35 -11.88
CA HIS A 37 -6.19 16.12 -11.41
C HIS A 37 -4.87 15.71 -12.09
N GLY A 38 -4.91 14.89 -13.15
CA GLY A 38 -3.75 14.55 -13.98
C GLY A 38 -2.87 13.43 -13.43
N PHE A 39 -3.35 12.64 -12.46
CA PHE A 39 -2.70 11.40 -12.06
C PHE A 39 -3.19 10.25 -12.95
N ASP A 40 -2.35 9.88 -13.93
CA ASP A 40 -2.61 8.91 -15.00
C ASP A 40 -2.07 7.49 -14.71
N ALA A 41 -1.41 7.32 -13.58
CA ALA A 41 -0.79 6.07 -13.15
C ALA A 41 -1.72 5.21 -12.27
N ALA A 42 -3.02 5.26 -12.52
CA ALA A 42 -4.04 4.47 -11.82
C ALA A 42 -5.07 3.92 -12.83
N PRO A 43 -5.83 2.86 -12.50
CA PRO A 43 -6.95 2.41 -13.31
C PRO A 43 -8.02 3.49 -13.45
N ILE A 44 -8.68 3.54 -14.60
CA ILE A 44 -9.86 4.36 -14.82
C ILE A 44 -11.08 3.56 -14.36
N SER A 45 -11.97 4.21 -13.61
CA SER A 45 -13.27 3.65 -13.26
C SER A 45 -14.10 3.38 -14.53
N ALA A 46 -14.52 2.12 -14.72
CA ALA A 46 -15.50 1.71 -15.74
C ALA A 46 -16.89 1.45 -15.14
N GLY A 47 -17.13 1.92 -13.91
CA GLY A 47 -18.40 1.81 -13.20
C GLY A 47 -18.53 0.53 -12.37
N TYR A 48 -19.60 0.48 -11.59
CA TYR A 48 -19.93 -0.63 -10.71
C TYR A 48 -21.44 -0.76 -10.54
N ASP A 49 -21.87 -1.96 -10.14
CA ASP A 49 -23.24 -2.32 -9.79
C ASP A 49 -23.26 -2.97 -8.40
N GLU A 50 -24.39 -3.55 -7.98
CA GLU A 50 -24.51 -4.16 -6.65
C GLU A 50 -23.59 -5.38 -6.44
N ALA A 51 -23.18 -6.05 -7.51
CA ALA A 51 -22.43 -7.29 -7.46
C ALA A 51 -20.98 -7.12 -7.93
N TRP A 52 -20.74 -6.24 -8.91
CA TRP A 52 -19.46 -6.15 -9.61
C TRP A 52 -19.01 -4.71 -9.81
N GLU A 53 -17.71 -4.50 -9.67
CA GLU A 53 -17.03 -3.28 -10.08
C GLU A 53 -16.03 -3.56 -11.21
N ARG A 54 -15.77 -2.53 -12.03
CA ARG A 54 -14.93 -2.62 -13.22
C ARG A 54 -13.98 -1.43 -13.29
N VAL A 55 -12.71 -1.72 -13.51
CA VAL A 55 -11.66 -0.71 -13.75
C VAL A 55 -10.82 -1.11 -14.94
N THR A 56 -10.15 -0.16 -15.59
CA THR A 56 -9.27 -0.49 -16.72
C THR A 56 -8.06 -1.31 -16.26
N TYR A 57 -7.67 -2.28 -17.09
CA TYR A 57 -6.40 -2.98 -16.95
C TYR A 57 -5.24 -2.02 -17.26
N LEU A 58 -4.21 -2.03 -16.42
CA LEU A 58 -2.96 -1.31 -16.67
C LEU A 58 -1.94 -2.28 -17.27
N PRO A 59 -1.42 -2.03 -18.49
CA PRO A 59 -0.46 -2.92 -19.14
C PRO A 59 0.91 -2.85 -18.47
N GLY A 60 1.50 -4.03 -18.26
CA GLY A 60 2.83 -4.21 -17.69
C GLY A 60 2.87 -5.43 -16.77
N ASP A 61 4.01 -5.63 -16.13
CA ASP A 61 4.25 -6.75 -15.25
C ASP A 61 3.90 -6.43 -13.80
N THR A 62 3.47 -7.43 -13.05
CA THR A 62 3.28 -7.37 -11.59
C THR A 62 4.13 -8.45 -10.92
N GLY A 63 4.39 -8.32 -9.62
CA GLY A 63 5.06 -9.34 -8.82
C GLY A 63 5.60 -8.77 -7.50
N ASP A 64 6.27 -9.61 -6.70
CA ASP A 64 6.79 -9.22 -5.39
C ASP A 64 8.33 -9.29 -5.35
N LEU A 65 8.92 -8.88 -4.23
CA LEU A 65 10.36 -8.88 -4.06
C LEU A 65 10.96 -10.28 -3.98
N ASP A 66 10.20 -11.30 -3.58
CA ASP A 66 10.72 -12.66 -3.45
C ASP A 66 10.88 -13.34 -4.81
N ASP A 67 9.95 -13.14 -5.73
CA ASP A 67 9.89 -13.85 -7.01
C ASP A 67 10.42 -13.05 -8.21
N ARG A 68 10.54 -11.72 -8.10
CA ARG A 68 10.92 -10.84 -9.22
C ARG A 68 12.19 -10.01 -8.96
N THR A 69 13.27 -10.34 -9.67
CA THR A 69 14.58 -9.65 -9.59
C THR A 69 14.52 -8.20 -10.06
N ASP A 70 13.71 -7.91 -11.07
CA ASP A 70 13.47 -6.56 -11.59
C ASP A 70 12.77 -5.68 -10.56
N MET A 71 11.87 -6.25 -9.76
CA MET A 71 11.21 -5.56 -8.65
C MET A 71 12.18 -5.21 -7.52
N ARG A 72 13.26 -5.99 -7.36
CA ARG A 72 14.36 -5.70 -6.44
C ARG A 72 15.32 -4.62 -6.95
N SER A 73 15.24 -4.20 -8.20
CA SER A 73 16.15 -3.18 -8.74
C SER A 73 16.02 -1.83 -8.02
N GLU A 74 17.12 -1.07 -7.96
CA GLU A 74 17.08 0.31 -7.45
C GLU A 74 16.20 1.21 -8.35
N LYS A 75 16.15 0.93 -9.65
CA LYS A 75 15.32 1.66 -10.61
C LYS A 75 13.83 1.51 -10.29
N ALA A 76 13.36 0.28 -10.03
CA ALA A 76 11.98 0.03 -9.60
C ALA A 76 11.69 0.71 -8.26
N LEU A 77 12.62 0.62 -7.30
CA LEU A 77 12.48 1.22 -5.97
C LEU A 77 12.34 2.75 -6.02
N GLN A 78 13.22 3.43 -6.76
CA GLN A 78 13.22 4.89 -6.87
C GLN A 78 11.98 5.41 -7.63
N SER A 79 11.59 4.71 -8.70
CA SER A 79 10.37 5.05 -9.45
C SER A 79 9.11 4.82 -8.63
N ALA A 80 9.04 3.75 -7.83
CA ALA A 80 7.94 3.51 -6.90
C ALA A 80 7.79 4.63 -5.86
N ALA A 81 8.89 5.03 -5.23
CA ALA A 81 8.91 6.12 -4.26
C ALA A 81 8.48 7.47 -4.87
N SER A 82 8.98 7.77 -6.08
CA SER A 82 8.61 8.97 -6.82
C SER A 82 7.14 8.95 -7.23
N LEU A 83 6.62 7.79 -7.63
CA LEU A 83 5.21 7.62 -7.99
C LEU A 83 4.29 7.79 -6.78
N LEU A 84 4.65 7.21 -5.63
CA LEU A 84 3.92 7.39 -4.38
C LEU A 84 3.87 8.87 -3.98
N ARG A 85 4.99 9.59 -4.14
CA ARG A 85 5.04 11.04 -3.91
C ARG A 85 4.07 11.80 -4.82
N ARG A 86 4.08 11.50 -6.13
CA ARG A 86 3.12 12.09 -7.09
C ARG A 86 1.68 11.78 -6.72
N TYR A 87 1.39 10.55 -6.28
CA TYR A 87 0.07 10.15 -5.80
C TYR A 87 -0.36 10.98 -4.58
N HIS A 88 0.52 11.11 -3.57
CA HIS A 88 0.25 11.93 -2.38
C HIS A 88 0.07 13.42 -2.70
N ASP A 89 0.86 13.97 -3.61
CA ASP A 89 0.74 15.35 -4.07
C ASP A 89 -0.60 15.61 -4.78
N CYS A 90 -1.04 14.67 -5.64
CA CYS A 90 -2.34 14.75 -6.28
C CYS A 90 -3.49 14.58 -5.27
N SER A 91 -3.43 13.55 -4.44
CA SER A 91 -4.46 13.18 -3.46
C SER A 91 -4.73 14.29 -2.44
N ALA A 92 -3.70 15.04 -2.05
CA ALA A 92 -3.83 16.18 -1.15
C ALA A 92 -4.76 17.29 -1.68
N LEU A 93 -4.93 17.41 -3.00
CA LEU A 93 -5.75 18.46 -3.62
C LEU A 93 -7.25 18.26 -3.34
N PHE A 94 -7.68 17.05 -3.01
CA PHE A 94 -9.10 16.70 -2.89
C PHE A 94 -9.42 15.81 -1.68
N ALA A 95 -8.44 15.46 -0.84
CA ALA A 95 -8.63 14.58 0.31
C ALA A 95 -9.81 14.98 1.22
N LYS A 96 -9.89 16.28 1.57
CA LYS A 96 -10.98 16.83 2.39
C LYS A 96 -12.37 16.61 1.78
N SER A 97 -12.48 16.64 0.46
CA SER A 97 -13.76 16.46 -0.23
C SER A 97 -14.22 15.00 -0.22
N LEU A 98 -13.29 14.05 -0.18
CA LEU A 98 -13.58 12.62 -0.18
C LEU A 98 -13.69 12.02 1.23
N GLU A 99 -13.06 12.64 2.24
CA GLU A 99 -12.97 12.12 3.61
C GLU A 99 -14.33 11.72 4.20
N ALA A 100 -15.29 12.64 4.22
CA ALA A 100 -16.61 12.42 4.83
C ALA A 100 -17.67 11.92 3.83
N GLY A 101 -17.36 11.87 2.53
CA GLY A 101 -18.32 11.59 1.47
C GLY A 101 -18.55 10.10 1.21
N TYR A 102 -17.65 9.24 1.68
CA TYR A 102 -17.63 7.83 1.32
C TYR A 102 -17.28 6.93 2.50
N ARG A 103 -17.72 5.67 2.39
CA ARG A 103 -17.28 4.59 3.27
C ARG A 103 -15.96 4.04 2.75
N TRP A 104 -14.99 3.89 3.64
CA TRP A 104 -13.66 3.34 3.35
C TRP A 104 -13.49 1.97 4.01
N GLN A 105 -12.61 1.13 3.45
CA GLN A 105 -12.30 -0.19 4.04
C GLN A 105 -11.55 -0.02 5.36
N LEU A 106 -10.49 0.79 5.33
CA LEU A 106 -9.70 1.13 6.49
C LEU A 106 -10.24 2.40 7.16
N PRO A 107 -10.16 2.52 8.49
CA PRO A 107 -10.58 3.72 9.19
C PRO A 107 -9.67 4.90 8.86
N ALA A 108 -10.22 6.12 8.88
CA ALA A 108 -9.44 7.35 8.74
C ALA A 108 -8.36 7.47 9.82
N ARG A 109 -7.22 8.07 9.46
CA ARG A 109 -6.04 8.21 10.33
C ARG A 109 -5.57 9.67 10.39
N PRO A 110 -6.13 10.48 11.29
CA PRO A 110 -5.77 11.89 11.41
C PRO A 110 -4.25 12.09 11.66
N PRO A 111 -3.63 13.14 11.10
CA PRO A 111 -4.25 14.15 10.23
C PRO A 111 -4.54 13.60 8.82
N CYS A 112 -5.73 13.86 8.29
CA CYS A 112 -6.17 13.42 6.95
C CYS A 112 -5.66 14.39 5.87
N GLU A 113 -4.36 14.34 5.59
CA GLU A 113 -3.68 15.19 4.59
C GLU A 113 -3.96 14.72 3.16
N ILE A 114 -4.16 13.42 2.98
CA ILE A 114 -4.36 12.74 1.70
C ILE A 114 -5.44 11.67 1.86
N ILE A 115 -5.92 11.14 0.73
CA ILE A 115 -6.39 9.75 0.69
C ILE A 115 -5.16 8.88 0.46
N CYS A 116 -4.81 8.06 1.46
CA CYS A 116 -3.77 7.04 1.39
C CYS A 116 -4.18 5.95 0.41
N HIS A 117 -3.21 5.31 -0.24
CA HIS A 117 -3.41 4.05 -0.94
C HIS A 117 -3.69 2.94 0.06
N GLY A 118 -2.98 2.94 1.20
CA GLY A 118 -3.19 2.03 2.32
C GLY A 118 -2.48 0.69 2.20
N ASP A 119 -2.15 0.26 0.98
CA ASP A 119 -1.38 -0.95 0.68
C ASP A 119 -0.39 -0.76 -0.49
N PHE A 120 0.38 0.33 -0.49
CA PHE A 120 1.38 0.59 -1.55
C PHE A 120 2.60 -0.34 -1.40
N ALA A 121 2.51 -1.52 -2.01
CA ALA A 121 3.50 -2.60 -1.93
C ALA A 121 3.96 -3.04 -3.34
N PRO A 122 5.09 -3.77 -3.46
CA PRO A 122 5.60 -4.28 -4.73
C PRO A 122 4.56 -5.05 -5.57
N TYR A 123 3.74 -5.90 -4.93
CA TYR A 123 2.69 -6.65 -5.63
C TYR A 123 1.52 -5.78 -6.13
N ASN A 124 1.41 -4.52 -5.69
CA ASN A 124 0.31 -3.59 -6.02
C ASN A 124 0.75 -2.51 -7.01
N VAL A 125 1.83 -2.75 -7.74
CA VAL A 125 2.30 -1.84 -8.78
C VAL A 125 2.51 -2.54 -10.12
N VAL A 126 2.51 -1.74 -11.18
CA VAL A 126 2.77 -2.20 -12.55
C VAL A 126 4.15 -1.72 -12.99
N LEU A 127 4.97 -2.67 -13.43
CA LEU A 127 6.30 -2.45 -13.95
C LEU A 127 6.32 -2.43 -15.47
N ASN A 128 7.00 -1.44 -16.03
CA ASN A 128 7.33 -1.37 -17.45
C ASN A 128 8.81 -0.99 -17.59
N ASN A 129 9.60 -1.82 -18.28
CA ASN A 129 11.03 -1.57 -18.51
C ASN A 129 11.83 -1.22 -17.24
N GLY A 130 11.55 -1.93 -16.13
CA GLY A 130 12.20 -1.73 -14.84
C GLY A 130 11.74 -0.50 -14.05
N GLU A 131 10.68 0.18 -14.49
CA GLU A 131 10.10 1.34 -13.80
C GLU A 131 8.68 1.04 -13.34
N VAL A 132 8.35 1.49 -12.13
CA VAL A 132 7.00 1.47 -11.62
C VAL A 132 6.20 2.59 -12.28
N THR A 133 5.18 2.20 -13.06
CA THR A 133 4.41 3.09 -13.94
C THR A 133 2.94 3.18 -13.56
N GLY A 134 2.45 2.26 -12.74
CA GLY A 134 1.05 2.23 -12.31
C GLY A 134 0.89 1.72 -10.89
N ILE A 135 -0.14 2.19 -10.21
CA ILE A 135 -0.61 1.71 -8.92
C ILE A 135 -1.91 0.95 -9.16
N ILE A 136 -2.08 -0.20 -8.54
CA ILE A 136 -3.32 -0.99 -8.59
C ILE A 136 -3.78 -1.32 -7.16
N ASP A 137 -5.00 -1.84 -7.07
CA ASP A 137 -5.62 -2.29 -5.82
C ASP A 137 -5.85 -1.22 -4.73
N PHE A 138 -6.74 -0.28 -5.05
CA PHE A 138 -7.12 0.82 -4.18
C PHE A 138 -8.13 0.45 -3.08
N GLU A 139 -8.40 -0.84 -2.82
CA GLU A 139 -9.42 -1.23 -1.82
C GLU A 139 -9.09 -0.74 -0.40
N ALA A 140 -7.80 -0.73 -0.06
CA ALA A 140 -7.29 -0.28 1.23
C ALA A 140 -7.27 1.26 1.36
N ALA A 141 -7.70 2.00 0.35
CA ALA A 141 -7.66 3.45 0.37
C ALA A 141 -8.48 4.02 1.53
N HIS A 142 -7.94 5.05 2.18
CA HIS A 142 -8.58 5.71 3.32
C HIS A 142 -7.98 7.10 3.56
N PRO A 143 -8.71 8.02 4.20
CA PRO A 143 -8.15 9.31 4.61
C PRO A 143 -7.02 9.12 5.64
N GLY A 144 -5.88 9.78 5.44
CA GLY A 144 -4.77 9.71 6.39
C GLY A 144 -3.63 10.67 6.09
N SER A 145 -2.54 10.57 6.85
CA SER A 145 -1.35 11.41 6.65
C SER A 145 -0.41 10.79 5.63
N ARG A 146 0.41 11.62 4.99
CA ARG A 146 1.44 11.16 4.04
C ARG A 146 2.43 10.22 4.71
N CYS A 147 2.82 10.53 5.94
CA CYS A 147 3.76 9.72 6.71
C CYS A 147 3.19 8.33 7.03
N TRP A 148 1.88 8.23 7.28
CA TRP A 148 1.21 6.96 7.57
C TRP A 148 1.25 6.00 6.37
N ASP A 149 0.99 6.50 5.17
CA ASP A 149 1.03 5.67 3.95
C ASP A 149 2.47 5.36 3.53
N LEU A 150 3.37 6.35 3.63
CA LEU A 150 4.80 6.18 3.36
C LEU A 150 5.45 5.15 4.30
N ALA A 151 5.07 5.12 5.58
CA ALA A 151 5.59 4.15 6.53
C ALA A 151 5.30 2.71 6.08
N TYR A 152 4.05 2.44 5.67
CA TYR A 152 3.70 1.13 5.16
C TYR A 152 4.45 0.80 3.87
N ALA A 153 4.57 1.76 2.94
CA ALA A 153 5.34 1.58 1.71
C ALA A 153 6.80 1.23 2.00
N VAL A 154 7.47 1.97 2.90
CA VAL A 154 8.87 1.71 3.25
C VAL A 154 9.03 0.33 3.88
N TYR A 155 8.13 -0.07 4.78
CA TYR A 155 8.13 -1.41 5.36
C TYR A 155 8.10 -2.51 4.28
N ARG A 156 7.26 -2.36 3.26
CA ARG A 156 7.10 -3.37 2.19
C ARG A 156 8.19 -3.33 1.13
N TRP A 157 8.65 -2.15 0.74
CA TRP A 157 9.67 -1.98 -0.30
C TRP A 157 11.09 -2.20 0.21
N ALA A 158 11.35 -2.01 1.50
CA ALA A 158 12.62 -2.27 2.17
C ALA A 158 12.69 -3.61 2.92
N PRO A 159 11.77 -4.53 2.60
CA PRO A 159 11.19 -5.58 3.47
C PRO A 159 11.79 -5.63 4.88
N LEU A 160 11.33 -4.75 5.78
CA LEU A 160 11.84 -4.67 7.16
C LEU A 160 11.34 -5.87 7.99
N SER A 161 11.92 -7.04 7.75
CA SER A 161 11.52 -8.32 8.30
C SER A 161 12.73 -9.23 8.49
N SER A 162 12.67 -10.10 9.51
CA SER A 162 13.64 -11.18 9.70
C SER A 162 13.42 -12.40 8.82
N SER A 163 12.26 -12.51 8.17
CA SER A 163 11.85 -13.69 7.39
C SER A 163 11.82 -13.46 5.88
N VAL A 164 12.44 -12.38 5.39
CA VAL A 164 12.47 -12.08 3.96
C VAL A 164 13.26 -13.15 3.19
N ALA A 165 12.69 -13.66 2.10
CA ALA A 165 13.31 -14.66 1.24
C ALA A 165 14.03 -14.05 0.01
N ALA A 166 13.78 -12.76 -0.26
CA ALA A 166 14.41 -12.00 -1.32
C ALA A 166 15.96 -11.94 -1.19
N GLU A 167 16.63 -12.51 -2.19
CA GLU A 167 18.09 -12.50 -2.31
C GLU A 167 18.67 -11.09 -2.21
N GLY A 168 19.66 -10.91 -1.34
CA GLY A 168 20.36 -9.64 -1.12
C GLY A 168 19.64 -8.66 -0.19
N LEU A 169 18.50 -9.05 0.41
CA LEU A 169 17.73 -8.25 1.38
C LEU A 169 17.62 -8.93 2.75
N GLU A 170 18.37 -10.01 2.99
CA GLU A 170 18.28 -10.85 4.20
C GLU A 170 18.85 -10.15 5.44
N ARG A 171 19.72 -9.15 5.26
CA ARG A 171 20.40 -8.48 6.36
C ARG A 171 19.78 -7.11 6.66
N PRO A 172 19.71 -6.71 7.94
CA PRO A 172 19.22 -5.39 8.34
C PRO A 172 19.91 -4.23 7.62
N ALA A 173 21.22 -4.33 7.37
CA ALA A 173 21.96 -3.27 6.68
C ALA A 173 21.48 -3.04 5.22
N ASP A 174 21.13 -4.11 4.51
CA ASP A 174 20.63 -4.03 3.13
C ASP A 174 19.22 -3.45 3.10
N GLN A 175 18.38 -3.87 4.04
CA GLN A 175 17.03 -3.34 4.26
C GLN A 175 17.05 -1.84 4.62
N ILE A 176 17.90 -1.43 5.57
CA ILE A 176 18.07 -0.02 5.97
C ILE A 176 18.55 0.82 4.79
N ARG A 177 19.52 0.34 4.00
CA ARG A 177 19.98 1.03 2.78
C ARG A 177 18.82 1.20 1.78
N ARG A 178 18.01 0.15 1.59
CA ARG A 178 16.86 0.19 0.69
C ARG A 178 15.79 1.18 1.16
N ALA A 179 15.49 1.19 2.46
CA ALA A 179 14.60 2.16 3.09
C ALA A 179 15.10 3.60 2.89
N ARG A 180 16.40 3.83 3.07
CA ARG A 180 17.07 5.11 2.80
C ARG A 180 16.85 5.58 1.36
N ILE A 181 17.12 4.72 0.36
CA ILE A 181 16.90 5.05 -1.05
C ILE A 181 15.44 5.41 -1.33
N PHE A 182 14.49 4.67 -0.74
CA PHE A 182 13.06 4.94 -0.93
C PHE A 182 12.66 6.31 -0.36
N VAL A 183 13.06 6.63 0.88
CA VAL A 183 12.71 7.93 1.50
C VAL A 183 13.44 9.11 0.83
N ASP A 184 14.62 8.89 0.25
CA ASP A 184 15.33 9.88 -0.56
C ASP A 184 14.58 10.19 -1.85
N ALA A 185 14.22 9.15 -2.61
CA ALA A 185 13.48 9.32 -3.87
C ALA A 185 12.07 9.88 -3.65
N TYR A 186 11.41 9.54 -2.55
CA TYR A 186 10.15 10.15 -2.14
C TYR A 186 10.31 11.64 -1.76
N GLY A 187 11.51 12.03 -1.32
CA GLY A 187 11.83 13.38 -0.87
C GLY A 187 11.32 13.68 0.54
N LEU A 188 11.33 12.70 1.45
CA LEU A 188 11.01 12.91 2.87
C LEU A 188 12.14 13.72 3.53
N PRO A 189 11.88 14.86 4.19
CA PRO A 189 12.93 15.64 4.83
C PRO A 189 13.65 14.87 5.94
N ALA A 190 14.98 15.06 6.06
CA ALA A 190 15.80 14.33 7.04
C ALA A 190 15.30 14.47 8.50
N ALA A 191 14.74 15.64 8.85
CA ALA A 191 14.16 15.91 10.17
C ALA A 191 12.96 15.02 10.50
N GLU A 192 12.21 14.54 9.49
CA GLU A 192 11.02 13.71 9.68
C GLU A 192 11.36 12.21 9.70
N ARG A 193 12.49 11.83 9.10
CA ARG A 193 12.89 10.42 8.94
C ARG A 193 13.15 9.69 10.26
N ALA A 194 13.57 10.41 11.31
CA ALA A 194 13.83 9.83 12.61
C ALA A 194 12.58 9.20 13.26
N ARG A 195 11.39 9.67 12.90
CA ARG A 195 10.11 9.14 13.43
C ARG A 195 9.58 7.95 12.65
N LEU A 196 10.14 7.67 11.48
CA LEU A 196 9.57 6.69 10.56
C LEU A 196 9.51 5.28 11.15
N PRO A 197 10.54 4.75 11.86
CA PRO A 197 10.45 3.42 12.47
C PRO A 197 9.29 3.28 13.46
N ASP A 198 9.04 4.30 14.28
CA ASP A 198 7.93 4.30 15.24
C ASP A 198 6.57 4.33 14.52
N ILE A 199 6.45 5.11 13.45
CA ILE A 199 5.22 5.17 12.64
C ILE A 199 4.97 3.83 11.94
N ILE A 200 6.02 3.14 11.48
CA ILE A 200 5.89 1.80 10.90
C ILE A 200 5.31 0.83 11.95
N VAL A 201 5.86 0.84 13.17
CA VAL A 201 5.35 0.00 14.26
C VAL A 201 3.88 0.30 14.54
N GLU A 202 3.52 1.58 14.70
CA GLU A 202 2.13 1.99 14.93
C GLU A 202 1.20 1.56 13.79
N ARG A 203 1.66 1.66 12.54
CA ARG A 203 0.94 1.26 11.34
C ARG A 203 0.66 -0.24 11.29
N LEU A 204 1.61 -1.06 11.72
CA LEU A 204 1.47 -2.53 11.78
C LEU A 204 0.58 -2.95 12.95
N GLU A 205 0.69 -2.31 14.12
CA GLU A 205 -0.21 -2.55 15.26
C GLU A 205 -1.67 -2.19 14.90
N ALA A 206 -1.86 -1.09 14.17
CA ALA A 206 -3.15 -0.69 13.64
C ALA A 206 -3.73 -1.70 12.63
N LEU A 207 -2.88 -2.30 11.78
CA LEU A 207 -3.26 -3.33 10.82
C LEU A 207 -3.69 -4.62 11.54
N LEU A 208 -2.89 -5.09 12.49
CA LEU A 208 -3.20 -6.24 13.34
C LEU A 208 -4.55 -6.06 14.03
N SER A 209 -4.71 -4.93 14.72
CA SER A 209 -5.95 -4.60 15.43
C SER A 209 -7.18 -4.60 14.50
N PHE A 210 -7.00 -4.18 13.24
CA PHE A 210 -8.07 -4.20 12.25
C PHE A 210 -8.39 -5.62 11.78
N MET A 211 -7.37 -6.43 11.47
CA MET A 211 -7.55 -7.83 11.07
C MET A 211 -8.25 -8.65 12.16
N GLU A 212 -7.85 -8.49 13.42
CA GLU A 212 -8.46 -9.16 14.57
C GLU A 212 -9.94 -8.79 14.71
N ARG A 213 -10.28 -7.50 14.67
CA ARG A 213 -11.67 -7.03 14.74
C ARG A 213 -12.54 -7.54 13.59
N GLU A 214 -12.03 -7.53 12.36
CA GLU A 214 -12.81 -8.01 11.22
C GLU A 214 -12.99 -9.54 11.24
N ALA A 215 -12.02 -10.28 11.78
CA ALA A 215 -12.14 -11.71 12.02
C ALA A 215 -13.19 -12.03 13.12
N GLU A 216 -13.23 -11.25 14.20
CA GLU A 216 -14.26 -11.33 15.25
C GLU A 216 -15.66 -11.05 14.70
N ARG A 217 -15.78 -10.07 13.80
CA ARG A 217 -17.03 -9.75 13.07
C ARG A 217 -17.43 -10.80 12.04
N GLY A 218 -16.57 -11.76 11.79
CA GLY A 218 -16.82 -12.92 10.95
C GLY A 218 -16.58 -12.76 9.47
N ILE A 219 -15.71 -11.83 9.10
CA ILE A 219 -15.23 -11.71 7.72
C ILE A 219 -14.19 -12.80 7.45
N GLU A 220 -14.56 -13.75 6.57
CA GLU A 220 -13.83 -14.99 6.34
C GLU A 220 -12.39 -14.78 5.84
N ARG A 221 -12.16 -13.74 5.04
CA ARG A 221 -10.80 -13.38 4.58
C ARG A 221 -9.85 -13.17 5.75
N TYR A 222 -10.26 -12.39 6.75
CA TYR A 222 -9.39 -12.09 7.89
C TYR A 222 -9.26 -13.26 8.85
N ARG A 223 -10.32 -14.08 9.02
CA ARG A 223 -10.21 -15.33 9.78
C ARG A 223 -9.16 -16.27 9.19
N ARG A 224 -9.16 -16.45 7.86
CA ARG A 224 -8.12 -17.23 7.17
C ARG A 224 -6.74 -16.62 7.36
N ASN A 225 -6.57 -15.31 7.16
CA ASN A 225 -5.29 -14.65 7.40
C ASN A 225 -4.73 -14.90 8.83
N LEU A 226 -5.59 -14.91 9.86
CA LEU A 226 -5.17 -15.24 11.23
C LEU A 226 -4.81 -16.73 11.39
N GLN A 227 -5.58 -17.64 10.77
CA GLN A 227 -5.29 -19.08 10.80
C GLN A 227 -3.98 -19.42 10.09
N ASP A 228 -3.71 -18.75 8.97
CA ASP A 228 -2.48 -18.88 8.18
C ASP A 228 -1.28 -18.19 8.86
N GLY A 229 -1.52 -17.47 9.96
CA GLY A 229 -0.49 -16.87 10.80
C GLY A 229 0.09 -15.56 10.26
N HIS A 230 -0.63 -14.85 9.39
CA HIS A 230 -0.19 -13.53 8.90
C HIS A 230 -0.03 -12.52 10.06
N ASP A 231 -0.82 -12.66 11.10
CA ASP A 231 -0.71 -11.86 12.31
C ASP A 231 0.58 -12.14 13.10
N ARG A 232 1.04 -13.39 13.12
CA ARG A 232 2.35 -13.73 13.70
C ARG A 232 3.48 -13.06 12.93
N ILE A 233 3.43 -13.05 11.59
CA ILE A 233 4.42 -12.36 10.75
C ILE A 233 4.49 -10.87 11.12
N TYR A 234 3.35 -10.16 11.17
CA TYR A 234 3.37 -8.74 11.53
C TYR A 234 3.90 -8.48 12.95
N ARG A 235 3.63 -9.38 13.92
CA ARG A 235 4.19 -9.24 15.28
C ARG A 235 5.69 -9.48 15.32
N GLU A 236 6.20 -10.43 14.56
CA GLU A 236 7.64 -10.69 14.39
C GLU A 236 8.33 -9.49 13.73
N ASP A 237 7.72 -8.91 12.68
CA ASP A 237 8.22 -7.72 12.01
C ASP A 237 8.23 -6.49 12.93
N ILE A 238 7.19 -6.27 13.73
CA ILE A 238 7.17 -5.23 14.75
C ILE A 238 8.34 -5.41 15.74
N ALA A 239 8.57 -6.63 16.21
CA ALA A 239 9.68 -6.92 17.12
C ALA A 239 11.04 -6.67 16.43
N TYR A 240 11.18 -7.05 15.16
CA TYR A 240 12.37 -6.82 14.35
C TYR A 240 12.66 -5.33 14.15
N ILE A 241 11.65 -4.54 13.78
CA ILE A 241 11.79 -3.09 13.60
C ILE A 241 12.15 -2.41 14.92
N ARG A 242 11.52 -2.81 16.04
CA ARG A 242 11.86 -2.31 17.38
C ARG A 242 13.32 -2.63 17.75
N LYS A 243 13.76 -3.86 17.46
CA LYS A 243 15.15 -4.30 17.73
C LYS A 243 16.18 -3.44 16.99
N TRP A 244 15.90 -3.09 15.73
CA TRP A 244 16.82 -2.33 14.87
C TRP A 244 16.48 -0.84 14.78
N SER A 245 15.65 -0.31 15.68
CA SER A 245 15.15 1.06 15.59
C SER A 245 16.28 2.10 15.61
N ALA A 246 17.30 1.91 16.44
CA ALA A 246 18.43 2.84 16.52
C ALA A 246 19.25 2.89 15.22
N GLU A 247 19.50 1.74 14.60
CA GLU A 247 20.19 1.60 13.33
C GLU A 247 19.33 2.12 12.17
N LEU A 248 18.02 1.86 12.19
CA LEU A 248 17.06 2.43 11.24
C LEU A 248 17.08 3.96 11.34
N VAL A 249 16.91 4.55 12.53
CA VAL A 249 16.96 6.01 12.70
C VAL A 249 18.29 6.58 12.20
N THR A 250 19.41 5.93 12.54
CA THR A 250 20.74 6.37 12.11
C THR A 250 20.90 6.30 10.59
N GLY A 251 20.58 5.15 9.99
CA GLY A 251 20.67 4.94 8.54
C GLY A 251 19.63 5.72 7.76
N LEU A 252 18.53 6.12 8.40
CA LEU A 252 17.50 6.98 7.83
C LEU A 252 17.72 8.47 8.09
N THR A 253 18.71 8.90 8.87
CA THR A 253 19.02 10.34 9.04
C THR A 253 20.38 10.80 8.52
N ARG A 254 21.34 9.88 8.33
CA ARG A 254 22.69 10.17 7.82
C ARG A 254 22.88 10.03 6.31
#